data_AF-A0A087SVF9-F1
#
_entry.id   AF-A0A087SVF9-F1
#
_cell.length_a   1.000
_cell.length_b   1.000
_cell.length_c   1.000
_cell.angle_alpha   90.00
_cell.angle_beta   90.00
_cell.angle_gamma   90.00
#
_symmetry.space_group_name_H-M   'P 1'
#
loop_
_entity.id
_entity.type
_entity.pdbx_description
1 polymer ?
#
loop_
_entity_poly.entity_id
_entity_poly.type
_entity_poly.pdbx_seq_one_letter_code
_entity_poly.pdbx_strand_id
1 'polypeptide(L)'
;MAAVPEKQTLISNSYLLERVTNTRENFALSILGNLLTDGPNSPFYQSLLESGIGPDYSPGTGYDGSLKQSIFSVGLREIAEKDIGLVKEVIESTFDNVIKNGFPEERIKSVLHNVELSTKHRTSNFGI
;
A
#
# COMPACT_ATOMS: atom_id res chain seq x y z
N MET A 1 3.69 3.70 25.26
CA MET A 1 3.32 5.10 24.97
C MET A 1 1.83 5.25 25.21
N ALA A 2 1.38 6.30 25.90
CA ALA A 2 -0.04 6.53 26.17
C ALA A 2 -0.76 6.97 24.88
N ALA A 3 -2.02 6.57 24.72
CA ALA A 3 -2.84 6.99 23.59
C ALA A 3 -3.00 8.52 23.59
N VAL A 4 -2.70 9.19 22.47
CA VAL A 4 -2.97 10.62 22.31
C VAL A 4 -4.47 10.76 22.02
N PRO A 5 -5.28 11.37 22.92
CA PRO A 5 -6.74 11.38 22.80
C PRO A 5 -7.23 12.02 21.50
N GLU A 6 -6.48 13.00 20.99
CA GLU A 6 -6.81 13.75 19.77
C GLU A 6 -6.45 13.01 18.47
N LYS A 7 -5.72 11.89 18.55
CA LYS A 7 -5.25 11.11 17.40
C LYS A 7 -5.71 9.65 17.47
N GLN A 8 -7.02 9.43 17.49
CA GLN A 8 -7.65 8.10 17.56
C GLN A 8 -8.39 7.72 16.27
N THR A 9 -8.24 8.51 15.21
CA THR A 9 -8.94 8.27 13.95
C THR A 9 -8.13 7.32 13.05
N LEU A 10 -8.84 6.42 12.38
CA LEU A 10 -8.34 5.55 11.32
C LEU A 10 -9.14 5.82 10.06
N ILE A 11 -8.44 5.94 8.93
CA ILE A 11 -9.05 6.06 7.62
C ILE A 11 -8.34 5.13 6.65
N SER A 12 -9.11 4.49 5.78
CA SER A 12 -8.62 3.67 4.67
C SER A 12 -9.53 3.86 3.47
N ASN A 13 -8.95 4.14 2.32
CA ASN A 13 -9.62 4.09 1.03
C ASN A 13 -9.33 2.74 0.40
N SER A 14 -10.37 1.97 0.11
CA SER A 14 -10.29 0.65 -0.50
C SER A 14 -10.91 0.64 -1.89
N TYR A 15 -10.19 0.09 -2.84
CA TYR A 15 -10.54 0.01 -4.26
C TYR A 15 -10.73 -1.44 -4.65
N LEU A 16 -11.92 -1.77 -5.16
CA LEU A 16 -12.20 -3.10 -5.72
C LEU A 16 -11.47 -3.26 -7.06
N LEU A 17 -10.77 -4.36 -7.22
CA LEU A 17 -9.97 -4.64 -8.41
C LEU A 17 -10.59 -5.81 -9.20
N GLU A 18 -9.73 -6.70 -9.72
CA GLU A 18 -10.09 -7.82 -10.57
C GLU A 18 -10.38 -9.09 -9.77
N ARG A 19 -11.16 -10.00 -10.35
CA ARG A 19 -11.33 -11.36 -9.83
C ARG A 19 -10.00 -12.08 -9.78
N VAL A 20 -9.73 -12.76 -8.68
CA VAL A 20 -8.46 -13.48 -8.45
C VAL A 20 -8.21 -14.63 -9.45
N THR A 21 -9.24 -15.05 -10.17
CA THR A 21 -9.13 -16.03 -11.28
C THR A 21 -8.35 -15.50 -12.48
N ASN A 22 -8.26 -14.17 -12.67
CA ASN A 22 -7.39 -13.56 -13.69
C ASN A 22 -5.97 -13.42 -13.11
N THR A 23 -5.21 -14.51 -13.12
CA THR A 23 -3.91 -14.61 -12.44
C THR A 23 -2.88 -13.61 -12.94
N ARG A 24 -2.84 -13.34 -14.26
CA ARG A 24 -1.91 -12.37 -14.86
C ARG A 24 -2.18 -10.96 -14.34
N GLU A 25 -3.44 -10.53 -14.34
CA GLU A 25 -3.81 -9.20 -13.90
C GLU A 25 -3.55 -9.02 -12.40
N ASN A 26 -3.92 -10.01 -11.58
CA ASN A 26 -3.67 -9.97 -10.14
C ASN A 26 -2.17 -9.97 -9.79
N PHE A 27 -1.33 -10.63 -10.60
CA PHE A 27 0.12 -10.52 -10.45
C PHE A 27 0.65 -9.12 -10.77
N ALA A 28 0.13 -8.48 -11.83
CA ALA A 28 0.48 -7.09 -12.13
C ALA A 28 0.00 -6.13 -11.04
N LEU A 29 -1.22 -6.32 -10.53
CA LEU A 29 -1.81 -5.52 -9.46
C LEU A 29 -1.07 -5.70 -8.12
N SER A 30 -0.57 -6.89 -7.82
CA SER A 30 0.24 -7.10 -6.61
C SER A 30 1.60 -6.42 -6.70
N ILE A 31 2.25 -6.44 -7.86
CA ILE A 31 3.48 -5.65 -8.11
C ILE A 31 3.18 -4.15 -8.00
N LEU A 32 2.07 -3.69 -8.60
CA LEU A 32 1.65 -2.29 -8.51
C LEU A 32 1.38 -1.87 -7.05
N GLY A 33 0.71 -2.71 -6.26
CA GLY A 33 0.50 -2.47 -4.84
C GLY A 33 1.82 -2.25 -4.09
N ASN A 34 2.80 -3.13 -4.30
CA ASN A 34 4.14 -2.96 -3.73
C ASN A 34 4.84 -1.68 -4.23
N LEU A 35 4.75 -1.38 -5.52
CA LEU A 35 5.29 -0.14 -6.08
C LEU A 35 4.68 1.11 -5.43
N LEU A 36 3.41 1.06 -5.04
CA LEU A 36 2.72 2.19 -4.44
C LEU A 36 3.02 2.37 -2.95
N THR A 37 3.19 1.28 -2.18
CA THR A 37 3.22 1.34 -0.70
C THR A 37 4.49 0.84 -0.03
N ASP A 38 5.30 0.00 -0.70
CA ASP A 38 6.41 -0.71 -0.07
C ASP A 38 7.72 0.08 -0.02
N GLY A 39 8.23 0.25 1.19
CA GLY A 39 9.48 0.95 1.48
C GLY A 39 9.39 2.48 1.45
N PRO A 40 10.46 3.16 1.93
CA PRO A 40 10.49 4.61 2.12
C PRO A 40 10.43 5.41 0.82
N ASN A 41 10.89 4.82 -0.28
CA ASN A 41 10.85 5.44 -1.61
C ASN A 41 9.53 5.19 -2.35
N SER A 42 8.49 4.70 -1.67
CA SER A 42 7.18 4.49 -2.28
C SER A 42 6.37 5.77 -2.30
N PRO A 43 5.57 6.02 -3.36
CA PRO A 43 4.79 7.24 -3.47
C PRO A 43 3.92 7.49 -2.24
N PHE A 44 3.22 6.47 -1.74
CA PHE A 44 2.37 6.64 -0.55
C PHE A 44 3.16 6.78 0.74
N TYR A 45 4.35 6.19 0.86
CA TYR A 45 5.17 6.40 2.05
C TYR A 45 5.60 7.86 2.13
N GLN A 46 6.12 8.39 1.02
CA GLN A 46 6.58 9.77 0.95
C GLN A 46 5.43 10.77 1.16
N SER A 47 4.26 10.51 0.55
CA SER A 47 3.14 11.44 0.63
C SER A 47 2.38 11.37 1.95
N LEU A 48 2.22 10.19 2.55
CA LEU A 48 1.37 9.99 3.73
C LEU A 48 2.15 9.88 5.06
N LEU A 49 3.29 9.20 5.06
CA LEU A 49 4.07 8.93 6.28
C LEU A 49 5.17 9.95 6.49
N GLU A 50 5.98 10.23 5.46
CA GLU A 50 7.06 11.20 5.56
C GLU A 50 6.55 12.64 5.75
N SER A 51 5.31 12.93 5.31
CA SER A 51 4.62 14.20 5.56
C SER A 51 4.18 14.40 7.00
N GLY A 52 4.23 13.36 7.85
CA GLY A 52 3.92 13.43 9.28
C GLY A 52 2.43 13.51 9.61
N ILE A 53 1.53 13.23 8.66
CA ILE A 53 0.08 13.25 8.88
C ILE A 53 -0.33 12.17 9.90
N GLY A 54 0.20 10.96 9.71
CA GLY A 54 0.03 9.83 10.61
C GLY A 54 1.35 9.06 10.78
N PRO A 55 1.55 8.36 11.89
CA PRO A 55 2.79 7.64 12.15
C PRO A 55 2.93 6.34 11.34
N ASP A 56 1.81 5.79 10.85
CA ASP A 56 1.80 4.49 10.20
C ASP A 56 0.55 4.29 9.34
N TYR A 57 0.62 3.33 8.43
CA TYR A 57 -0.49 2.96 7.56
C TYR A 57 -1.68 2.39 8.32
N SER A 58 -2.87 2.51 7.72
CA SER A 58 -4.04 1.76 8.17
C SER A 58 -3.84 0.26 7.96
N PRO A 59 -4.39 -0.61 8.85
CA PRO A 59 -4.38 -2.06 8.66
C PRO A 59 -4.95 -2.46 7.30
N GLY A 60 -4.34 -3.47 6.66
CA GLY A 60 -4.75 -3.94 5.33
C GLY A 60 -4.29 -3.06 4.16
N THR A 61 -3.39 -2.09 4.40
CA THR A 61 -2.77 -1.32 3.31
C THR A 61 -1.99 -2.22 2.36
N GLY A 62 -2.11 -1.93 1.07
CA GLY A 62 -1.52 -2.70 -0.02
C GLY A 62 -2.56 -3.54 -0.77
N TYR A 63 -2.05 -4.47 -1.57
CA TYR A 63 -2.86 -5.41 -2.34
C TYR A 63 -3.27 -6.63 -1.50
N ASP A 64 -4.56 -7.00 -1.56
CA ASP A 64 -5.12 -8.20 -0.95
C ASP A 64 -5.83 -9.05 -2.02
N GLY A 65 -5.33 -10.26 -2.23
CA GLY A 65 -5.89 -11.26 -3.15
C GLY A 65 -6.57 -12.44 -2.45
N SER A 66 -6.91 -12.34 -1.17
CA SER A 66 -7.51 -13.43 -0.38
C SER A 66 -9.01 -13.62 -0.65
N LEU A 67 -9.67 -12.64 -1.26
CA LEU A 67 -11.09 -12.64 -1.58
C LEU A 67 -11.35 -13.00 -3.05
N LYS A 68 -12.64 -13.19 -3.42
CA LYS A 68 -13.04 -13.51 -4.80
C LYS A 68 -12.65 -12.43 -5.81
N GLN A 69 -12.68 -11.16 -5.38
CA GLN A 69 -12.12 -10.02 -6.10
C GLN A 69 -11.02 -9.44 -5.23
N SER A 70 -9.88 -9.10 -5.82
CA SER A 70 -8.80 -8.46 -5.11
C SER A 70 -9.16 -7.02 -4.77
N ILE A 71 -8.48 -6.49 -3.76
CA ILE A 71 -8.67 -5.15 -3.23
C ILE A 71 -7.30 -4.50 -3.10
N PHE A 72 -7.20 -3.21 -3.40
CA PHE A 72 -6.09 -2.39 -2.93
C PHE A 72 -6.62 -1.42 -1.89
N SER A 73 -5.95 -1.31 -0.75
CA SER A 73 -6.31 -0.32 0.28
C SER A 73 -5.12 0.55 0.63
N VAL A 74 -5.37 1.80 1.00
CA VAL A 74 -4.35 2.71 1.52
C VAL A 74 -4.97 3.73 2.45
N GLY A 75 -4.27 4.06 3.52
CA GLY A 75 -4.73 5.04 4.50
C GLY A 75 -3.80 5.10 5.70
N LEU A 76 -4.23 5.78 6.75
CA LEU A 76 -3.43 6.04 7.95
C LEU A 76 -4.21 5.68 9.21
N ARG A 77 -3.47 5.28 10.24
CA ARG A 77 -3.98 5.19 11.62
C ARG A 77 -3.43 6.32 12.46
N GLU A 78 -4.05 6.56 13.62
CA GLU A 78 -3.59 7.55 14.61
C GLU A 78 -3.49 8.98 14.03
N ILE A 79 -4.49 9.38 13.24
CA ILE A 79 -4.61 10.75 12.71
C ILE A 79 -5.60 11.57 13.56
N ALA A 80 -5.51 12.90 13.45
CA ALA A 80 -6.55 13.77 13.99
C ALA A 80 -7.78 13.76 13.07
N GLU A 81 -8.99 13.81 13.65
CA GLU A 81 -10.24 13.74 12.89
C GLU A 81 -10.35 14.85 11.82
N LYS A 82 -9.85 16.04 12.12
CA LYS A 82 -9.80 17.18 11.18
C LYS A 82 -8.97 16.91 9.92
N ASP A 83 -8.02 15.97 9.98
CA ASP A 83 -7.09 15.67 8.88
C ASP A 83 -7.66 14.59 7.92
N ILE A 84 -8.86 14.06 8.17
CA ILE A 84 -9.54 13.10 7.28
C ILE A 84 -9.62 13.62 5.84
N GLY A 85 -9.99 14.89 5.66
CA GLY A 85 -10.10 15.52 4.33
C GLY A 85 -8.74 15.59 3.62
N LEU A 86 -7.71 15.99 4.36
CA LEU A 86 -6.33 16.05 3.88
C LEU A 86 -5.82 14.69 3.42
N VAL A 87 -6.06 13.62 4.20
CA VAL A 87 -5.62 12.26 3.82
C VAL A 87 -6.23 11.82 2.48
N LYS A 88 -7.53 12.08 2.27
CA LYS A 88 -8.19 11.75 1.01
C LYS A 88 -7.61 12.52 -0.17
N GLU A 89 -7.38 13.82 0.00
CA GLU A 89 -6.78 14.68 -1.02
C GLU A 89 -5.37 14.22 -1.40
N VAL A 90 -4.56 13.87 -0.40
CA VAL A 90 -3.19 13.35 -0.62
C VAL A 90 -3.23 12.01 -1.35
N ILE A 91 -4.16 11.11 -1.02
CA ILE A 91 -4.30 9.82 -1.72
C ILE A 91 -4.57 10.03 -3.21
N GLU A 92 -5.56 10.85 -3.55
CA GLU A 92 -5.92 11.15 -4.95
C GLU A 92 -4.78 11.86 -5.68
N SER A 93 -4.16 12.86 -5.06
CA SER A 93 -3.03 13.60 -5.64
C SER A 93 -1.81 12.70 -5.90
N THR A 94 -1.56 11.72 -5.02
CA THR A 94 -0.49 10.74 -5.21
C THR A 94 -0.78 9.82 -6.38
N PHE A 95 -2.03 9.37 -6.56
CA PHE A 95 -2.41 8.61 -7.76
C PHE A 95 -2.21 9.43 -9.04
N ASP A 96 -2.67 10.68 -9.08
CA ASP A 96 -2.48 11.57 -10.24
C ASP A 96 -1.00 11.76 -10.58
N ASN A 97 -0.16 11.94 -9.56
CA ASN A 97 1.28 12.06 -9.73
C ASN A 97 1.90 10.79 -10.31
N VAL A 98 1.53 9.62 -9.81
CA VAL A 98 2.00 8.32 -10.31
C VAL A 98 1.52 8.07 -11.74
N ILE A 99 0.28 8.42 -12.07
CA ILE A 99 -0.26 8.30 -13.43
C ILE A 99 0.54 9.17 -14.40
N LYS A 100 0.87 10.40 -14.00
CA LYS A 100 1.60 11.35 -14.84
C LYS A 100 3.07 11.00 -15.04
N ASN A 101 3.75 10.59 -13.95
CA ASN A 101 5.20 10.49 -13.92
C ASN A 101 5.72 9.04 -13.92
N GLY A 102 4.84 8.06 -13.70
CA GLY A 102 5.20 6.65 -13.60
C GLY A 102 6.07 6.34 -12.37
N PHE A 103 6.83 5.26 -12.49
CA PHE A 103 7.78 4.82 -11.45
C PHE A 103 9.22 4.87 -11.97
N PRO A 104 10.20 5.22 -11.12
CA PRO A 104 11.61 5.07 -11.48
C PRO A 104 11.94 3.61 -11.81
N GLU A 105 12.75 3.38 -12.86
CA GLU A 105 13.12 2.04 -13.30
C GLU A 105 13.81 1.23 -12.18
N GLU A 106 14.65 1.88 -11.37
CA GLU A 106 15.31 1.24 -10.24
C GLU A 106 14.32 0.69 -9.21
N ARG A 107 13.22 1.42 -8.96
CA ARG A 107 12.17 0.97 -8.05
C ARG A 107 11.46 -0.27 -8.60
N ILE A 108 11.17 -0.29 -9.90
CA ILE A 108 10.59 -1.46 -10.57
C ILE A 108 11.52 -2.67 -10.40
N LYS A 109 12.82 -2.50 -10.65
CA LYS A 109 13.82 -3.56 -10.45
C LYS A 109 13.88 -4.05 -9.00
N SER A 110 13.85 -3.15 -8.02
CA SER A 110 13.85 -3.52 -6.60
C SER A 110 12.63 -4.35 -6.21
N VAL A 111 11.43 -3.96 -6.64
CA VAL A 111 10.20 -4.73 -6.34
C VAL A 111 10.24 -6.10 -7.01
N LEU A 112 10.66 -6.18 -8.28
CA LEU A 112 10.79 -7.47 -8.97
C LEU A 112 11.82 -8.38 -8.32
N HIS A 113 12.93 -7.81 -7.84
CA HIS A 113 13.94 -8.57 -7.10
C HIS A 113 13.39 -9.12 -5.78
N ASN A 114 12.61 -8.33 -5.03
CA ASN A 114 11.95 -8.80 -3.81
C ASN A 114 10.96 -9.95 -4.09
N VAL A 115 10.22 -9.88 -5.19
CA VAL A 115 9.32 -10.97 -5.65
C VAL A 115 10.13 -12.23 -6.02
N GLU A 116 11.27 -12.08 -6.69
CA GLU A 116 12.16 -13.19 -7.00
C GLU A 116 12.70 -13.86 -5.74
N LEU A 117 13.15 -13.05 -4.76
CA LEU A 117 13.63 -13.53 -3.47
C LEU A 117 12.55 -14.28 -2.69
N SER A 118 11.34 -13.74 -2.59
CA SER A 118 10.24 -14.40 -1.88
C SER A 118 9.83 -15.73 -2.52
N THR A 119 9.96 -15.84 -3.84
CA THR A 119 9.71 -17.10 -4.58
C THR A 119 10.82 -18.13 -4.36
N LYS A 120 12.09 -17.70 -4.32
CA LYS A 120 13.24 -18.57 -4.05
C LYS A 120 13.31 -19.03 -2.59
N HIS A 121 12.91 -18.16 -1.67
CA HIS A 121 12.86 -18.44 -0.24
C HIS A 121 11.63 -19.29 0.09
N ARG A 122 11.63 -20.54 -0.35
CA ARG A 122 10.75 -21.56 0.24
C ARG A 122 11.29 -21.85 1.63
N THR A 123 10.66 -21.29 2.67
CA THR A 123 10.72 -21.93 3.97
C THR A 123 10.25 -23.37 3.77
N SER A 124 11.13 -24.33 4.06
CA SER A 124 10.75 -25.72 4.22
C SER A 124 9.81 -25.81 5.43
N ASN A 125 8.54 -25.45 5.26
CA ASN A 125 7.49 -25.81 6.20
C ASN A 125 7.10 -27.27 5.92
N PHE A 126 8.07 -28.17 6.12
CA PHE A 126 7.79 -29.57 6.40
C PHE A 126 7.31 -29.63 7.84
N GLY A 127 6.03 -29.91 8.04
CA GLY A 127 5.47 -30.13 9.37
C GLY A 127 4.05 -29.58 9.57
N ILE A 128 3.11 -30.07 8.77
CA ILE A 128 1.94 -30.75 9.37
C ILE A 128 2.19 -32.24 9.15
#